data_AF-A0A8X6VRQ3-F1
#
_entry.id   AF-A0A8X6VRQ3-F1
#
_cell.length_a   1.000
_cell.length_b   1.000
_cell.length_c   1.000
_cell.angle_alpha   90.00
_cell.angle_beta   90.00
_cell.angle_gamma   90.00
#
_symmetry.space_group_name_H-M   'P 1'
#
loop_
_entity.id
_entity.type
_entity.pdbx_description
1 polymer ?
#
loop_
_entity_poly.entity_id
_entity_poly.type
_entity_poly.pdbx_seq_one_letter_code
_entity_poly.pdbx_strand_id
1 'polypeptide(L)'
;MINKLKCGNFFDDYQNDFREWESMNIIERVSDIELNNKCHYLPHRPVIKLNSQTTKVRPVFDASASQRGKLSLNECLHKGINLLEKIPDILDRFRMFPIGISTDIEKAFLMLSVAPKDRDFLDIFPRVRRDKKCIGIAELCLGYVLVHIY
;
A
#
# COMPACT_ATOMS: atom_id res chain seq x y z
N MET A 1 -11.45 0.92 -14.47
CA MET A 1 -10.03 0.68 -14.13
C MET A 1 -9.20 0.31 -15.36
N ILE A 2 -9.40 -0.89 -15.94
CA ILE A 2 -8.58 -1.40 -17.07
C ILE A 2 -8.60 -0.48 -18.31
N ASN A 3 -9.74 0.11 -18.66
CA ASN A 3 -9.84 1.01 -19.81
C ASN A 3 -8.98 2.27 -19.66
N LYS A 4 -8.84 2.81 -18.44
CA LYS A 4 -8.02 3.99 -18.16
C LYS A 4 -6.52 3.72 -18.31
N LEU A 5 -6.09 2.50 -17.96
CA LEU A 5 -4.71 2.03 -18.15
C LEU A 5 -4.43 1.74 -19.63
N LYS A 6 -5.35 1.08 -20.33
CA LYS A 6 -5.23 0.76 -21.76
C LYS A 6 -5.19 2.00 -22.64
N CYS A 7 -6.00 3.02 -22.36
CA CYS A 7 -5.99 4.27 -23.14
C CYS A 7 -4.69 5.08 -22.95
N GLY A 8 -3.96 4.87 -21.85
CA GLY A 8 -2.71 5.58 -21.57
C GLY A 8 -1.44 4.75 -21.81
N ASN A 9 -1.54 3.52 -22.31
CA ASN A 9 -0.43 2.56 -22.40
C ASN A 9 0.32 2.27 -21.08
N PHE A 10 -0.28 2.56 -19.92
CA PHE A 10 0.33 2.36 -18.59
C PHE A 10 0.06 0.97 -18.00
N PHE A 11 -0.53 0.06 -18.77
CA PHE A 11 -0.92 -1.25 -18.28
C PHE A 11 0.29 -2.13 -17.91
N ASP A 12 1.32 -2.11 -18.75
CA ASP A 12 2.53 -2.90 -18.53
C ASP A 12 3.35 -2.34 -17.36
N ASP A 13 3.51 -1.02 -17.27
CA ASP A 13 4.14 -0.35 -16.13
C ASP A 13 3.45 -0.72 -14.81
N TYR A 14 2.12 -0.65 -14.80
CA TYR A 14 1.32 -1.01 -13.64
C TYR A 14 1.48 -2.49 -13.24
N GLN A 15 1.67 -3.38 -14.21
CA GLN A 15 1.91 -4.79 -13.93
C GLN A 15 3.35 -5.03 -13.44
N ASN A 16 4.32 -4.27 -13.96
CA ASN A 16 5.72 -4.36 -13.54
C ASN A 16 5.89 -3.96 -12.07
N ASP A 17 5.15 -2.96 -11.58
CA ASP A 17 5.15 -2.59 -10.15
C ASP A 17 4.85 -3.81 -9.25
N PHE A 18 3.80 -4.58 -9.56
CA PHE A 18 3.46 -5.78 -8.78
C PHE A 18 4.50 -6.89 -8.91
N ARG A 19 5.16 -7.04 -10.08
CA ARG A 19 6.23 -8.03 -10.25
C ARG A 19 7.48 -7.65 -9.46
N GLU A 20 7.82 -6.35 -9.43
CA GLU A 20 8.90 -5.83 -8.61
C GLU A 20 8.59 -6.10 -7.13
N TRP A 21 7.37 -5.82 -6.67
CA TRP A 21 6.96 -6.08 -5.29
C TRP A 21 6.99 -7.56 -4.92
N GLU A 22 6.60 -8.46 -5.84
CA GLU A 22 6.72 -9.91 -5.64
C GLU A 22 8.20 -10.31 -5.53
N SER A 23 9.09 -9.74 -6.35
CA SER A 23 10.53 -10.01 -6.29
C SER A 23 11.22 -9.50 -5.02
N MET A 24 10.66 -8.44 -4.41
CA MET A 24 11.12 -7.87 -3.15
C MET A 24 10.48 -8.54 -1.92
N ASN A 25 9.63 -9.55 -2.09
CA ASN A 25 8.82 -10.17 -1.01
C ASN A 25 7.91 -9.18 -0.25
N ILE A 26 7.56 -8.06 -0.87
CA ILE A 26 6.57 -7.12 -0.32
C ILE A 26 5.17 -7.72 -0.39
N ILE A 27 4.91 -8.48 -1.45
CA ILE A 27 3.67 -9.21 -1.68
C ILE A 27 3.95 -10.69 -1.92
N GLU A 28 3.05 -11.56 -1.48
CA GLU A 28 3.20 -13.01 -1.58
C GLU A 28 1.95 -13.66 -2.20
N ARG A 29 2.12 -14.79 -2.88
CA ARG A 29 0.95 -15.50 -3.44
C ARG A 29 0.18 -16.18 -2.32
N VAL A 30 -1.12 -15.93 -2.26
CA VAL A 30 -2.01 -16.65 -1.34
C VAL A 30 -2.22 -18.05 -1.90
N SER A 31 -2.12 -19.08 -1.04
CA SER A 31 -2.34 -20.46 -1.47
C SER A 31 -3.82 -20.72 -1.79
N ASP A 32 -4.10 -21.68 -2.69
CA ASP A 32 -5.47 -22.05 -3.04
C ASP A 32 -6.28 -22.58 -1.83
N ILE A 33 -5.59 -23.05 -0.80
CA ILE A 33 -6.17 -23.54 0.46
C ILE A 33 -6.66 -22.36 1.31
N GLU A 34 -5.88 -21.28 1.36
CA GLU A 34 -6.17 -20.07 2.13
C GLU A 34 -7.25 -19.21 1.49
N LEU A 35 -7.52 -19.36 0.19
CA LEU A 35 -8.64 -18.67 -0.49
C LEU A 35 -10.01 -18.92 0.15
N ASN A 36 -10.17 -20.04 0.85
CA ASN A 36 -11.41 -20.40 1.55
C ASN A 36 -11.48 -19.87 3.00
N ASN A 37 -10.39 -19.28 3.52
CA ASN A 37 -10.38 -18.68 4.84
C ASN A 37 -11.09 -17.31 4.84
N LYS A 38 -11.36 -16.80 6.05
CA LYS A 38 -11.88 -15.44 6.22
C LYS A 38 -10.81 -14.43 5.80
N CYS A 39 -10.89 -13.96 4.57
CA CYS A 39 -10.03 -12.92 4.02
C CYS A 39 -10.78 -11.59 3.85
N HIS A 40 -10.02 -10.50 3.81
CA HIS A 40 -10.53 -9.19 3.39
C HIS A 40 -9.77 -8.71 2.16
N TYR A 41 -10.50 -8.38 1.10
CA TYR A 41 -9.91 -7.88 -0.13
C TYR A 41 -9.79 -6.37 -0.11
N LEU A 42 -8.56 -5.88 -0.22
CA LEU A 42 -8.24 -4.47 -0.30
C LEU A 42 -8.38 -3.98 -1.75
N PRO A 43 -9.42 -3.18 -2.05
CA PRO A 43 -9.60 -2.67 -3.40
C PRO A 43 -8.46 -1.71 -3.75
N HIS A 44 -8.07 -1.70 -5.01
CA HIS A 44 -7.01 -0.82 -5.50
C HIS A 44 -7.36 -0.21 -6.85
N ARG A 45 -6.72 0.91 -7.15
CA ARG A 45 -6.88 1.66 -8.41
C ARG A 45 -5.56 2.28 -8.84
N PRO A 46 -5.30 2.40 -10.14
CA PRO A 46 -4.13 3.11 -10.65
C PRO A 46 -4.35 4.61 -10.51
N VAL A 47 -3.35 5.30 -9.97
CA VAL A 47 -3.23 6.76 -10.03
C VAL A 47 -2.14 7.10 -11.01
N ILE A 48 -2.50 7.85 -12.06
CA ILE A 48 -1.60 8.27 -13.12
C ILE A 48 -1.20 9.72 -12.85
N LYS A 49 0.09 9.99 -12.72
CA LYS A 49 0.67 11.32 -12.58
C LYS A 49 1.68 11.55 -13.70
N LEU A 50 1.21 12.11 -14.82
CA LEU A 50 2.04 12.33 -16.01
C LEU A 50 3.22 13.29 -15.75
N ASN A 51 3.07 14.20 -14.79
CA ASN A 51 4.11 15.16 -14.41
C ASN A 51 5.16 14.57 -13.44
N SER A 52 5.00 13.31 -13.05
CA SER A 52 5.97 12.60 -12.20
C SER A 52 7.16 12.17 -13.04
N GLN A 53 8.38 12.56 -12.61
CA GLN A 53 9.60 12.20 -13.32
C GLN A 53 10.01 10.75 -13.09
N THR A 54 9.69 10.17 -11.92
CA THR A 54 10.14 8.85 -11.49
C THR A 54 9.08 7.76 -11.68
N THR A 55 7.82 8.03 -11.33
CA THR A 55 6.75 7.01 -11.40
C THR A 55 5.46 7.60 -11.98
N LYS A 56 5.15 7.24 -13.23
CA LYS A 56 3.99 7.78 -13.97
C LYS A 56 2.67 7.13 -13.60
N VAL A 57 2.68 5.88 -13.16
CA VAL A 57 1.52 5.14 -12.66
C VAL A 57 1.88 4.49 -11.34
N ARG A 58 0.91 4.39 -10.43
CA ARG A 58 1.10 3.65 -9.17
C ARG A 58 -0.21 3.04 -8.67
N PRO A 59 -0.20 1.86 -8.04
CA PRO A 59 -1.36 1.30 -7.35
C PRO A 59 -1.66 2.10 -6.09
N VAL A 60 -2.94 2.41 -5.87
CA VAL A 60 -3.44 3.00 -4.62
C VAL A 60 -4.54 2.10 -4.10
N PHE A 61 -4.37 1.63 -2.88
CA PHE A 61 -5.27 0.81 -2.10
C PHE A 61 -6.24 1.68 -1.30
N ASP A 62 -7.47 1.20 -1.14
CA ASP A 62 -8.53 1.92 -0.46
C ASP A 62 -9.05 1.09 0.72
N ALA A 63 -8.47 1.31 1.90
CA ALA A 63 -8.90 0.66 3.14
C ALA A 63 -10.19 1.25 3.74
N SER A 64 -10.66 2.37 3.18
CA SER A 64 -11.92 3.00 3.60
C SER A 64 -13.14 2.42 2.87
N ALA A 65 -12.91 1.67 1.79
CA ALA A 65 -13.98 1.03 1.06
C ALA A 65 -14.69 -0.03 1.92
N SER A 66 -16.02 0.05 1.96
CA SER A 66 -16.88 -0.91 2.65
C SER A 66 -18.03 -1.36 1.77
N GLN A 67 -18.54 -2.56 2.04
CA GLN A 67 -19.80 -3.02 1.46
C GLN A 67 -20.96 -2.47 2.28
N ARG A 68 -22.13 -2.27 1.66
CA ARG A 68 -23.33 -1.78 2.35
C ARG A 68 -23.63 -2.66 3.58
N GLY A 69 -23.63 -2.05 4.76
CA GLY A 69 -23.89 -2.74 6.03
C GLY A 69 -22.70 -3.50 6.62
N LYS A 70 -21.49 -3.34 6.07
CA LYS A 70 -20.24 -3.86 6.64
C LYS A 70 -19.30 -2.72 7.00
N LEU A 71 -18.41 -2.95 7.96
CA LEU A 71 -17.34 -2.04 8.32
C LEU A 71 -16.22 -2.10 7.28
N SER A 72 -15.54 -0.97 7.08
CA SER A 72 -14.29 -0.86 6.34
C SER A 72 -13.12 -1.41 7.15
N LEU A 73 -11.99 -1.67 6.50
CA LEU A 73 -10.78 -2.11 7.19
C LEU A 73 -10.33 -1.07 8.23
N ASN A 74 -10.38 0.22 7.89
CA ASN A 74 -10.02 1.31 8.81
C ASN A 74 -10.90 1.35 10.08
N GLU A 75 -12.19 1.01 9.97
CA GLU A 75 -13.10 0.97 11.13
C GLU A 75 -12.84 -0.24 12.04
N CYS A 76 -12.27 -1.31 11.48
CA CYS A 76 -11.89 -2.51 12.23
C CYS A 76 -10.50 -2.40 12.89
N LEU A 77 -9.64 -1.51 12.40
CA LEU A 77 -8.29 -1.35 12.91
C LEU A 77 -8.24 -0.49 14.17
N HIS A 78 -7.50 -0.95 15.18
CA HIS A 78 -7.23 -0.15 16.36
C HIS A 78 -6.15 0.90 16.06
N LYS A 79 -6.47 2.19 16.20
CA LYS A 79 -5.59 3.32 15.86
C LYS A 79 -4.27 3.35 16.66
N GLY A 80 -4.24 2.72 17.84
CA GLY A 80 -3.08 2.71 18.72
C GLY A 80 -2.76 4.11 19.29
N ILE A 81 -1.65 4.20 20.00
CA ILE A 81 -1.14 5.47 20.54
C ILE A 81 -0.33 6.17 19.45
N ASN A 82 -0.49 7.48 19.29
CA ASN A 82 0.34 8.26 18.39
C ASN A 82 1.74 8.46 19.00
N LEU A 83 2.74 7.83 18.41
CA LEU A 83 4.15 7.93 18.81
C LEU A 83 4.92 9.03 18.06
N LEU A 84 4.27 9.74 17.13
CA LEU A 84 4.91 10.83 16.39
C LEU A 84 5.08 12.04 17.31
N GLU A 85 6.33 12.51 17.38
CA GLU A 85 6.63 13.78 18.02
C GLU A 85 6.00 14.95 17.25
N LYS A 86 5.72 16.05 17.96
CA LYS A 86 5.15 17.24 17.33
C LYS A 86 6.20 17.88 16.43
N ILE A 87 5.78 18.29 15.23
CA ILE A 87 6.65 18.94 14.25
C ILE A 87 7.42 20.14 14.83
N PRO A 88 6.81 21.05 15.64
CA PRO A 88 7.54 22.15 16.26
C PRO A 88 8.71 21.67 17.14
N ASP A 89 8.50 20.63 17.96
CA ASP A 89 9.52 20.10 18.87
C ASP A 89 10.72 19.53 18.08
N ILE A 90 10.45 18.88 16.93
CA ILE A 90 11.49 18.37 16.02
C ILE A 90 12.27 19.53 15.39
N LEU A 91 11.57 20.57 14.93
CA LEU A 91 12.18 21.74 14.28
C LEU A 91 13.04 22.54 15.26
N ASP A 92 12.60 22.71 16.50
CA ASP A 92 13.37 23.41 17.53
C ASP A 92 14.71 22.71 17.79
N ARG A 93 14.71 21.38 17.94
CA ARG A 93 15.94 20.59 18.11
C ARG A 93 16.84 20.62 16.88
N PHE A 94 16.25 20.53 15.69
CA PHE A 94 17.01 20.60 14.44
C PHE A 94 17.78 21.93 14.30
N ARG A 95 17.23 23.02 14.86
CA ARG A 95 17.84 24.35 14.84
C ARG A 95 18.83 24.62 15.98
N MET A 96 18.97 23.71 16.96
CA MET A 96 19.89 23.91 18.09
C MET A 96 21.36 23.89 17.70
N PHE A 97 21.70 23.22 16.60
CA PHE A 97 23.08 23.08 16.13
C PHE A 97 23.29 23.83 14.81
N PRO A 98 24.52 24.32 14.55
CA PRO A 98 24.82 25.11 13.34
C PRO A 98 24.75 24.29 12.04
N ILE A 99 24.77 22.96 12.13
CA ILE A 99 24.73 22.05 10.98
C ILE A 99 23.60 21.05 11.20
N GLY A 100 22.64 21.03 10.27
CA GLY A 100 21.55 20.05 10.24
C GLY A 100 21.72 19.10 9.07
N ILE A 101 21.52 17.80 9.32
CA ILE A 101 21.52 16.76 8.28
C ILE A 101 20.10 16.25 8.12
N SER A 102 19.61 16.21 6.89
CA SER A 102 18.33 15.62 6.54
C SER A 102 18.55 14.62 5.40
N THR A 103 17.84 13.51 5.43
CA THR A 103 17.89 12.47 4.41
C THR A 103 16.48 11.93 4.18
N ASP A 104 16.20 11.52 2.96
CA ASP A 104 14.96 10.83 2.59
C ASP A 104 15.25 9.33 2.54
N ILE A 105 14.46 8.55 3.29
CA ILE A 105 14.57 7.09 3.30
C ILE A 105 13.59 6.55 2.28
N GLU A 106 14.12 6.13 1.13
CA GLU A 106 13.32 5.53 0.08
C GLU A 106 12.56 4.30 0.63
N LYS A 107 11.24 4.24 0.37
CA LYS A 107 10.39 3.08 0.69
C LYS A 107 10.43 2.67 2.19
N ALA A 108 10.63 3.60 3.12
CA ALA A 108 10.77 3.31 4.56
C ALA A 108 9.68 2.40 5.16
N PHE A 109 8.42 2.52 4.71
CA PHE A 109 7.33 1.69 5.21
C PHE A 109 7.40 0.22 4.78
N LEU A 110 8.02 -0.06 3.63
CA LEU A 110 8.21 -1.44 3.15
C LEU A 110 9.20 -2.20 4.04
N MET A 111 10.04 -1.49 4.81
CA MET A 111 10.93 -2.14 5.78
C MET A 111 10.17 -2.73 6.99
N LEU A 112 8.88 -2.48 7.13
CA LEU A 112 8.05 -3.01 8.21
C LEU A 112 7.26 -4.24 7.73
N SER A 113 7.52 -5.40 8.33
CA SER A 113 6.78 -6.62 8.03
C SER A 113 5.41 -6.64 8.73
N VAL A 114 4.40 -7.16 8.02
CA VAL A 114 3.08 -7.46 8.58
C VAL A 114 3.16 -8.82 9.28
N ALA A 115 2.61 -8.89 10.49
CA ALA A 115 2.52 -10.14 11.24
C ALA A 115 1.75 -11.19 10.40
N PRO A 116 2.25 -12.43 10.27
CA PRO A 116 1.65 -13.43 9.37
C PRO A 116 0.14 -13.63 9.55
N LYS A 117 -0.34 -13.60 10.79
CA LYS A 117 -1.76 -13.72 11.16
C LYS A 117 -2.67 -12.60 10.64
N ASP A 118 -2.10 -11.45 10.29
CA ASP A 118 -2.84 -10.24 9.89
C ASP A 118 -2.77 -10.01 8.37
N ARG A 119 -2.02 -10.82 7.63
CA ARG A 119 -1.81 -10.68 6.17
C ARG A 119 -3.06 -10.98 5.36
N ASP A 120 -3.87 -11.95 5.81
CA ASP A 120 -5.13 -12.35 5.17
C ASP A 120 -6.17 -11.22 5.08
N PHE A 121 -5.99 -10.12 5.84
CA PHE A 121 -6.86 -8.95 5.79
C PHE A 121 -6.42 -7.90 4.76
N LEU A 122 -5.24 -8.10 4.17
CA LEU A 122 -4.59 -7.20 3.22
C LEU A 122 -4.46 -7.86 1.83
N ASP A 123 -5.32 -8.82 1.52
CA ASP A 123 -5.31 -9.52 0.25
C ASP A 123 -5.73 -8.60 -0.89
N ILE A 124 -5.04 -8.71 -2.01
CA ILE A 124 -5.29 -7.94 -3.23
C ILE A 124 -5.58 -8.88 -4.39
N PHE A 125 -6.40 -8.39 -5.31
CA PHE A 125 -6.66 -9.08 -6.57
C PHE A 125 -6.06 -8.26 -7.72
N PRO A 126 -4.85 -8.58 -8.19
CA PRO A 126 -4.28 -7.95 -9.37
C PRO A 126 -5.07 -8.48 -10.57
N ARG A 127 -6.08 -7.72 -11.00
CA ARG A 127 -6.93 -8.13 -12.14
C ARG A 127 -6.17 -7.93 -13.45
N VAL A 128 -5.19 -8.78 -13.70
CA VAL A 128 -4.33 -8.74 -14.88
C VAL A 128 -4.21 -10.15 -15.46
N ARG A 129 -5.14 -10.46 -16.37
CA ARG A 129 -5.40 -11.75 -17.07
C ARG A 129 -6.29 -12.75 -16.30
N ARG A 130 -6.79 -13.74 -17.04
CA ARG A 130 -7.85 -14.70 -16.65
C ARG A 130 -7.49 -15.59 -15.45
N ASP A 131 -6.26 -15.51 -14.96
CA ASP A 131 -5.81 -16.26 -13.79
C ASP A 131 -6.17 -15.50 -12.52
N LYS A 132 -7.13 -16.06 -11.77
CA LYS A 132 -7.66 -15.50 -10.53
C LYS A 132 -6.70 -15.74 -9.35
N LYS A 133 -5.47 -15.22 -9.42
CA LYS A 133 -4.50 -15.40 -8.32
C LYS A 133 -4.61 -14.24 -7.34
N CYS A 134 -4.99 -14.56 -6.11
CA CYS A 134 -4.95 -13.62 -4.99
C CYS A 134 -3.50 -13.48 -4.51
N ILE A 135 -3.14 -12.26 -4.11
CA ILE A 135 -1.82 -11.94 -3.60
C ILE A 135 -2.01 -11.25 -2.24
N GLY A 136 -1.32 -11.72 -1.21
CA GLY A 136 -1.30 -11.12 0.12
C GLY A 136 -0.20 -10.07 0.23
N ILE A 137 -0.38 -9.12 1.14
CA ILE A 137 0.65 -8.11 1.45
C ILE A 137 1.45 -8.59 2.67
N ALA A 138 2.74 -8.85 2.47
CA ALA A 138 3.66 -9.33 3.49
C ALA A 138 4.40 -8.19 4.22
N GLU A 139 4.58 -7.04 3.55
CA GLU A 139 5.21 -5.84 4.09
C GLU A 139 4.30 -4.61 3.96
N LEU A 140 4.40 -3.69 4.90
CA LEU A 140 3.43 -2.62 5.10
C LEU A 140 3.54 -1.54 3.99
N CYS A 141 2.70 -1.64 2.97
CA CYS A 141 2.59 -0.66 1.88
C CYS A 141 1.82 0.62 2.29
N LEU A 142 2.22 1.32 3.37
CA LEU A 142 1.47 2.48 3.86
C LEU A 142 1.43 3.67 2.89
N GLY A 143 2.42 3.79 1.97
CA GLY A 143 2.44 4.85 0.95
C GLY A 143 1.28 4.81 -0.06
N TYR A 144 0.49 3.74 -0.05
CA TYR A 144 -0.55 3.49 -1.03
C TYR A 144 -1.94 3.24 -0.44
N VAL A 145 -2.11 3.17 0.89
CA VAL A 145 -3.39 2.84 1.57
C VAL A 145 -4.10 4.08 2.16
N LEU A 146 -3.51 5.27 2.04
CA LEU A 146 -4.01 6.47 2.71
C LEU A 146 -5.32 7.02 2.11
N VAL A 147 -6.44 6.55 2.66
CA VAL A 147 -7.60 7.39 2.96
C VAL A 147 -7.85 7.24 4.46
N HIS A 148 -7.33 8.21 5.23
CA HIS A 148 -7.54 8.44 6.66
C HIS A 148 -6.96 7.44 7.68
N ILE A 149 -5.67 7.60 7.97
CA ILE A 149 -5.16 7.50 9.34
C ILE A 149 -4.45 8.83 9.67
N TYR A 150 -5.26 9.87 9.84
CA TYR A 150 -4.93 11.07 10.63
C TYR A 150 -6.21 11.45 11.36
#